data_AF-A0A931F3H9-F1
#
_entry.id   AF-A0A931F3H9-F1
#
_cell.length_a   1.000
_cell.length_b   1.000
_cell.length_c   1.000
_cell.angle_alpha   90.00
_cell.angle_beta   90.00
_cell.angle_gamma   90.00
#
_symmetry.space_group_name_H-M   'P 1'
#
loop_
_entity.id
_entity.type
_entity.pdbx_description
1 polymer ?
#
loop_
_entity_poly.entity_id
_entity_poly.type
_entity_poly.pdbx_seq_one_letter_code
_entity_poly.pdbx_strand_id
1 'polypeptide(L)'
;MRQMTGTLQRLGSWERDWRVPSTSAITQARQRLGSAPLHELFYRAAVPVAGLGTKGAWLRGRRLMAIDGTSFDVPDTGANVAAFGKMGSGPRESAFPKLQVVSLSECGTRAVVGAAMGSCRTGERELATELVAHVEAGMLVTADSGFYSWQLWDLYAARGAALCWRVGAAVMLPLGSAAASRKLTDGGLRTVRNRGATA
;
A
#
# COMPACT_ATOMS: atom_id res chain seq x y z
N MET A 1 -17.75 -19.31 -14.06
CA MET A 1 -17.79 -20.37 -13.04
C MET A 1 -16.88 -21.55 -13.35
N ARG A 2 -17.02 -22.24 -14.50
CA ARG A 2 -16.21 -23.42 -14.85
C ARG A 2 -14.68 -23.18 -14.85
N GLN A 3 -14.23 -21.97 -15.18
CA GLN A 3 -12.80 -21.61 -15.19
C GLN A 3 -12.20 -21.42 -13.78
N MET A 4 -12.99 -21.04 -12.77
CA MET A 4 -12.49 -20.90 -11.39
C MET A 4 -12.38 -22.25 -10.66
N THR A 5 -13.17 -23.25 -11.05
CA THR A 5 -13.16 -24.57 -10.43
C THR A 5 -12.13 -25.52 -11.06
N GLY A 6 -11.64 -25.21 -12.26
CA GLY A 6 -10.64 -26.03 -12.95
C GLY A 6 -9.27 -26.04 -12.25
N THR A 7 -8.93 -24.99 -11.51
CA THR A 7 -7.73 -24.97 -10.65
C THR A 7 -7.93 -25.70 -9.34
N LEU A 8 -9.16 -25.80 -8.82
CA LEU A 8 -9.47 -26.54 -7.59
C LEU A 8 -9.22 -28.05 -7.75
N GLN A 9 -9.51 -28.63 -8.92
CA GLN A 9 -9.16 -30.03 -9.23
C GLN A 9 -7.65 -30.31 -9.11
N ARG A 10 -6.79 -29.30 -9.33
CA ARG A 10 -5.33 -29.45 -9.23
C ARG A 10 -4.80 -29.37 -7.80
N LEU A 11 -5.59 -28.85 -6.85
CA LEU A 11 -5.17 -28.72 -5.45
C LEU A 11 -5.21 -30.04 -4.68
N GLY A 12 -5.66 -31.14 -5.31
CA GLY A 12 -5.57 -32.52 -4.80
C GLY A 12 -6.41 -32.82 -3.55
N SER A 13 -7.10 -31.82 -3.01
CA SER A 13 -7.84 -31.85 -1.74
C SER A 13 -9.36 -31.96 -1.91
N TRP A 14 -9.84 -32.22 -3.12
CA TRP A 14 -11.27 -32.23 -3.46
C TRP A 14 -11.75 -33.60 -3.95
N GLU A 15 -12.97 -33.97 -3.58
CA GLU A 15 -13.64 -35.16 -4.09
C GLU A 15 -13.68 -35.15 -5.62
N ARG A 16 -13.46 -36.32 -6.23
CA ARG A 16 -13.48 -36.50 -7.68
C ARG A 16 -14.87 -36.21 -8.27
N ASP A 17 -15.92 -36.45 -7.48
CA ASP A 17 -17.31 -36.18 -7.83
C ASP A 17 -17.79 -34.88 -7.18
N TRP A 18 -17.72 -33.78 -7.93
CA TRP A 18 -18.25 -32.48 -7.50
C TRP A 18 -19.18 -31.88 -8.55
N ARG A 19 -20.12 -31.05 -8.08
CA ARG A 19 -21.03 -30.28 -8.95
C ARG A 19 -20.63 -28.82 -8.95
N VAL A 20 -20.74 -28.17 -10.11
CA VAL A 20 -20.46 -26.72 -10.23
C VAL A 20 -21.39 -25.94 -9.30
N PRO A 21 -20.85 -25.15 -8.35
CA PRO A 21 -21.68 -24.34 -7.47
C PRO A 21 -22.53 -23.35 -8.26
N SER A 22 -23.80 -23.19 -7.86
CA SER A 22 -24.63 -22.11 -8.36
C SER A 22 -24.10 -20.75 -7.89
N THR A 23 -24.48 -19.67 -8.58
CA THR A 23 -24.14 -18.30 -8.14
C THR A 23 -24.65 -18.02 -6.72
N SER A 24 -25.84 -18.51 -6.36
CA SER A 24 -26.40 -18.37 -5.02
C SER A 24 -25.59 -19.10 -3.94
N ALA A 25 -25.09 -20.30 -4.23
CA ALA A 25 -24.27 -21.06 -3.30
C ALA A 25 -22.96 -20.33 -2.96
N ILE A 26 -22.35 -19.63 -3.92
CA ILE A 26 -21.14 -18.82 -3.68
C ILE A 26 -21.46 -17.63 -2.80
N THR A 27 -22.56 -16.92 -3.06
CA THR A 27 -22.97 -15.77 -2.24
C THR A 27 -23.20 -16.21 -0.79
N GLN A 28 -23.92 -17.31 -0.57
CA GLN A 28 -24.15 -17.86 0.76
C GLN A 28 -22.85 -18.32 1.43
N ALA A 29 -21.93 -18.93 0.67
CA ALA A 29 -20.62 -19.31 1.19
C ALA A 29 -19.78 -18.10 1.62
N ARG A 30 -19.79 -17.01 0.84
CA ARG A 30 -19.10 -15.75 1.20
C ARG A 30 -19.69 -15.11 2.45
N GLN A 31 -21.02 -15.13 2.59
CA GLN A 31 -21.70 -14.64 3.79
C GLN A 31 -21.32 -15.46 5.02
N ARG A 32 -21.29 -16.79 4.90
CA ARG A 32 -20.87 -17.70 5.99
C ARG A 32 -19.39 -17.56 6.37
N LEU A 33 -18.51 -17.32 5.40
CA LEU A 33 -17.07 -17.20 5.64
C LEU A 33 -16.75 -15.96 6.48
N GLY A 34 -17.42 -14.84 6.22
CA GLY A 34 -17.15 -13.57 6.88
C GLY A 34 -15.79 -12.97 6.52
N SER A 35 -15.44 -11.86 7.16
CA SER A 35 -14.20 -11.11 6.90
C SER A 35 -13.00 -11.63 7.70
N ALA A 36 -13.20 -12.14 8.91
CA ALA A 36 -12.10 -12.51 9.81
C ALA A 36 -11.14 -13.56 9.19
N PRO A 37 -11.60 -14.64 8.53
CA PRO A 37 -10.68 -15.58 7.88
C PRO A 37 -9.94 -14.98 6.68
N LEU A 38 -10.58 -14.03 5.96
CA LEU A 38 -9.94 -13.35 4.84
C LEU A 38 -8.86 -12.36 5.32
N HIS A 39 -9.11 -11.70 6.45
CA HIS A 39 -8.12 -10.85 7.11
C HIS A 39 -6.89 -11.66 7.53
N GLU A 40 -7.09 -12.79 8.21
CA GLU A 40 -6.00 -13.69 8.59
C GLU A 40 -5.25 -14.23 7.35
N LEU A 41 -5.99 -14.68 6.33
CA LEU A 41 -5.38 -15.16 5.09
C LEU A 41 -4.57 -14.08 4.39
N PHE A 42 -5.06 -12.85 4.36
CA PHE A 42 -4.35 -11.72 3.80
C PHE A 42 -3.00 -11.56 4.49
N TYR A 43 -2.94 -11.45 5.82
CA TYR A 43 -1.66 -11.23 6.50
C TYR A 43 -0.72 -12.45 6.46
N ARG A 44 -1.23 -13.66 6.21
CA ARG A 44 -0.38 -14.83 5.92
C ARG A 44 0.19 -14.84 4.51
N ALA A 45 -0.54 -14.30 3.54
CA ALA A 45 -0.19 -14.34 2.12
C ALA A 45 0.48 -13.05 1.62
N ALA A 46 0.22 -11.91 2.26
CA ALA A 46 0.75 -10.59 1.94
C ALA A 46 2.20 -10.48 2.44
N VAL A 47 3.09 -11.22 1.78
CA VAL A 47 4.53 -11.24 2.05
C VAL A 47 5.29 -10.83 0.80
N PRO A 48 6.51 -10.28 0.92
CA PRO A 48 7.35 -10.01 -0.24
C PRO A 48 7.66 -11.29 -1.03
N VAL A 49 7.50 -11.26 -2.35
CA VAL A 49 7.68 -12.44 -3.21
C VAL A 49 8.82 -12.32 -4.23
N ALA A 50 9.45 -11.13 -4.39
CA ALA A 50 10.61 -11.01 -5.24
C ALA A 50 11.81 -11.79 -4.71
N GLY A 51 12.47 -12.50 -5.62
CA GLY A 51 13.79 -13.08 -5.43
C GLY A 51 14.91 -12.13 -5.90
N LEU A 52 16.16 -12.56 -5.68
CA LEU A 52 17.33 -11.90 -6.23
C LEU A 52 17.29 -12.01 -7.77
N GLY A 53 17.18 -10.87 -8.46
CA GLY A 53 17.05 -10.82 -9.92
C GLY A 53 15.65 -10.46 -10.44
N THR A 54 14.64 -10.40 -9.58
CA THR A 54 13.33 -9.88 -9.98
C THR A 54 13.47 -8.43 -10.46
N LYS A 55 13.11 -8.20 -11.72
CA LYS A 55 13.23 -6.88 -12.37
C LYS A 55 12.46 -5.82 -11.56
N GLY A 56 13.12 -4.72 -11.24
CA GLY A 56 12.50 -3.59 -10.54
C GLY A 56 12.20 -3.82 -9.05
N ALA A 57 12.55 -4.98 -8.47
CA ALA A 57 12.32 -5.24 -7.05
C ALA A 57 13.46 -4.76 -6.14
N TRP A 58 14.63 -4.42 -6.70
CA TRP A 58 15.82 -4.09 -5.93
C TRP A 58 16.54 -2.86 -6.47
N LEU A 59 17.03 -2.02 -5.56
CA LEU A 59 17.96 -0.93 -5.86
C LEU A 59 19.15 -1.00 -4.90
N ARG A 60 20.35 -1.28 -5.43
CA ARG A 60 21.59 -1.34 -4.64
C ARG A 60 21.48 -2.23 -3.39
N GLY A 61 20.89 -3.41 -3.55
CA GLY A 61 20.70 -4.38 -2.47
C GLY A 61 19.51 -4.08 -1.54
N ARG A 62 18.77 -2.99 -1.74
CA ARG A 62 17.55 -2.67 -0.98
C ARG A 62 16.31 -3.09 -1.73
N ARG A 63 15.36 -3.72 -1.05
CA ARG A 63 14.07 -4.09 -1.65
C ARG A 63 13.24 -2.83 -1.89
N LEU A 64 12.82 -2.60 -3.13
CA LEU A 64 12.03 -1.43 -3.51
C LEU A 64 10.57 -1.63 -3.13
N MET A 65 10.09 -0.75 -2.25
CA MET A 65 8.72 -0.74 -1.76
C MET A 65 8.05 0.60 -2.11
N ALA A 66 6.74 0.61 -2.27
CA ALA A 66 5.94 1.80 -2.49
C ALA A 66 4.77 1.84 -1.51
N ILE A 67 4.53 3.02 -0.94
CA ILE A 67 3.26 3.34 -0.28
C ILE A 67 2.36 4.00 -1.32
N ASP A 68 1.14 3.49 -1.46
CA ASP A 68 0.13 4.08 -2.33
C ASP A 68 -1.28 3.95 -1.74
N GLY A 69 -2.10 4.98 -1.96
CA GLY A 69 -3.45 5.10 -1.47
C GLY A 69 -4.47 4.91 -2.59
N THR A 70 -5.58 4.24 -2.30
CA THR A 70 -6.70 4.10 -3.23
C THR A 70 -8.03 4.10 -2.50
N SER A 71 -9.11 4.36 -3.23
CA SER A 71 -10.46 4.38 -2.68
C SER A 71 -11.38 3.45 -3.45
N PHE A 72 -12.18 2.68 -2.74
CA PHE A 72 -13.17 1.76 -3.30
C PHE A 72 -14.59 2.20 -2.95
N ASP A 73 -15.50 2.04 -3.90
CA ASP A 73 -16.93 2.10 -3.62
C ASP A 73 -17.38 0.84 -2.91
N VAL A 74 -18.11 1.01 -1.81
CA VAL A 74 -18.78 -0.09 -1.10
C VAL A 74 -20.30 0.01 -1.27
N PRO A 75 -21.06 -1.09 -1.11
CA PRO A 75 -22.51 -1.06 -1.28
C PRO A 75 -23.18 0.02 -0.42
N ASP A 76 -24.14 0.76 -0.99
CA ASP A 76 -24.87 1.82 -0.29
C ASP A 76 -25.88 1.22 0.69
N THR A 77 -25.39 0.88 1.87
CA THR A 77 -26.17 0.38 3.00
C THR A 77 -25.97 1.31 4.18
N GLY A 78 -26.98 1.45 5.06
CA GLY A 78 -26.86 2.30 6.25
C GLY A 78 -25.65 1.96 7.12
N ALA A 79 -25.30 0.67 7.25
CA ALA A 79 -24.12 0.22 7.97
C ALA A 79 -22.80 0.70 7.32
N ASN A 80 -22.67 0.60 5.99
CA ASN A 80 -21.48 1.07 5.27
C ASN A 80 -21.39 2.61 5.26
N VAL A 81 -22.52 3.31 5.17
CA VAL A 81 -22.54 4.78 5.29
C VAL A 81 -22.04 5.21 6.66
N ALA A 82 -22.52 4.54 7.73
CA ALA A 82 -22.07 4.83 9.09
C ALA A 82 -20.57 4.54 9.27
N ALA A 83 -20.09 3.38 8.79
CA ALA A 83 -18.70 2.98 8.92
C ALA A 83 -17.73 3.81 8.07
N PHE A 84 -18.02 3.99 6.79
CA PHE A 84 -17.06 4.52 5.81
C PHE A 84 -17.36 5.95 5.34
N GLY A 85 -18.62 6.40 5.43
CA GLY A 85 -19.04 7.71 4.96
C GLY A 85 -19.03 7.88 3.44
N LYS A 86 -19.69 8.94 2.97
CA LYS A 86 -19.66 9.39 1.58
C LYS A 86 -18.69 10.57 1.46
N MET A 87 -17.98 10.65 0.34
CA MET A 87 -17.00 11.69 0.08
C MET A 87 -17.69 12.93 -0.50
N GLY A 88 -17.29 14.12 -0.07
CA GLY A 88 -17.93 15.37 -0.48
C GLY A 88 -19.14 15.72 0.38
N SER A 89 -19.91 16.73 -0.05
CA SER A 89 -21.08 17.21 0.69
C SER A 89 -22.12 17.81 -0.26
N GLY A 90 -23.41 17.70 0.10
CA GLY A 90 -24.51 18.27 -0.67
C GLY A 90 -24.55 17.72 -2.10
N PRO A 91 -24.73 18.56 -3.14
CA PRO A 91 -24.79 18.09 -4.53
C PRO A 91 -23.52 17.40 -5.06
N ARG A 92 -22.40 17.48 -4.34
CA ARG A 92 -21.12 16.85 -4.71
C ARG A 92 -20.79 15.61 -3.87
N GLU A 93 -21.73 15.17 -3.04
CA GLU A 93 -21.57 13.94 -2.27
C GLU A 93 -21.51 12.73 -3.20
N SER A 94 -20.62 11.78 -2.92
CA SER A 94 -20.49 10.56 -3.70
C SER A 94 -21.72 9.68 -3.55
N ALA A 95 -22.17 9.07 -4.66
CA ALA A 95 -23.34 8.19 -4.65
C ALA A 95 -23.19 7.01 -3.67
N PHE A 96 -21.98 6.47 -3.53
CA PHE A 96 -21.66 5.34 -2.66
C PHE A 96 -20.70 5.75 -1.54
N PRO A 97 -20.71 5.04 -0.39
CA PRO A 97 -19.70 5.20 0.63
C PRO A 97 -18.31 4.79 0.12
N LYS A 98 -17.26 5.41 0.65
CA LYS A 98 -15.87 5.21 0.18
C LYS A 98 -15.01 4.56 1.25
N LEU A 99 -14.51 3.37 0.95
CA LEU A 99 -13.45 2.70 1.70
C LEU A 99 -12.10 3.19 1.19
N GLN A 100 -11.30 3.79 2.07
CA GLN A 100 -9.91 4.12 1.76
C GLN A 100 -8.99 2.97 2.14
N VAL A 101 -8.01 2.68 1.27
CA VAL A 101 -6.98 1.68 1.52
C VAL A 101 -5.63 2.29 1.20
N VAL A 102 -4.71 2.24 2.15
CA VAL A 102 -3.29 2.54 1.92
C VAL A 102 -2.53 1.24 2.01
N SER A 103 -1.66 0.99 1.03
CA SER A 103 -0.92 -0.26 0.93
C SER A 103 0.58 -0.03 0.88
N LEU A 104 1.34 -0.96 1.47
CA LEU A 104 2.76 -1.13 1.23
C LEU A 104 2.92 -2.25 0.21
N SER A 105 3.55 -1.97 -0.93
CA SER A 105 3.67 -2.91 -2.03
C SER A 105 5.09 -3.01 -2.56
N GLU A 106 5.50 -4.19 -3.00
CA GLU A 106 6.78 -4.40 -3.67
C GLU A 106 6.74 -3.89 -5.11
N CYS A 107 7.68 -3.02 -5.51
CA CYS A 107 7.62 -2.34 -6.80
C CYS A 107 7.75 -3.29 -8.02
N GLY A 108 8.58 -4.33 -7.90
CA GLY A 108 8.88 -5.25 -9.01
C GLY A 108 7.76 -6.23 -9.31
N THR A 109 7.14 -6.81 -8.27
CA THR A 109 6.10 -7.84 -8.40
C THR A 109 4.69 -7.28 -8.25
N ARG A 110 4.56 -6.06 -7.70
CA ARG A 110 3.29 -5.45 -7.26
C ARG A 110 2.58 -6.23 -6.16
N ALA A 111 3.29 -7.14 -5.48
CA ALA A 111 2.73 -7.83 -4.32
C ALA A 111 2.51 -6.83 -3.18
N VAL A 112 1.28 -6.80 -2.67
CA VAL A 112 0.94 -6.06 -1.46
C VAL A 112 1.46 -6.85 -0.26
N VAL A 113 2.19 -6.19 0.63
CA VAL A 113 2.79 -6.79 1.83
C VAL A 113 2.20 -6.25 3.13
N GLY A 114 1.41 -5.18 3.03
CA GLY A 114 0.66 -4.60 4.14
C GLY A 114 -0.44 -3.70 3.59
N ALA A 115 -1.56 -3.63 4.29
CA ALA A 115 -2.66 -2.74 3.96
C ALA A 115 -3.30 -2.22 5.24
N ALA A 116 -3.71 -0.95 5.22
CA ALA A 116 -4.49 -0.29 6.25
C ALA A 116 -5.76 0.26 5.60
N MET A 117 -6.88 0.14 6.30
CA MET A 117 -8.21 0.46 5.77
C MET A 117 -8.90 1.48 6.65
N GLY A 118 -9.49 2.49 6.02
CA GLY A 118 -10.16 3.58 6.73
C GLY A 118 -11.43 4.06 6.03
N SER A 119 -12.12 4.96 6.71
CA SER A 119 -13.25 5.68 6.15
C SER A 119 -12.78 6.74 5.16
N CYS A 120 -13.71 7.35 4.42
CA CYS A 120 -13.42 8.50 3.57
C CYS A 120 -12.94 9.74 4.33
N ARG A 121 -13.08 9.74 5.66
CA ARG A 121 -12.69 10.82 6.58
C ARG A 121 -11.32 10.60 7.20
N THR A 122 -10.79 9.37 7.10
CA THR A 122 -9.47 9.02 7.61
C THR A 122 -8.42 9.57 6.67
N GLY A 123 -7.33 10.14 7.19
CA GLY A 123 -6.25 10.65 6.34
C GLY A 123 -5.34 9.53 5.83
N GLU A 124 -4.87 9.60 4.58
CA GLU A 124 -3.93 8.58 4.05
C GLU A 124 -2.64 8.46 4.88
N ARG A 125 -2.18 9.56 5.48
CA ARG A 125 -1.02 9.56 6.39
C ARG A 125 -1.29 8.83 7.71
N GLU A 126 -2.52 8.89 8.19
CA GLU A 126 -2.95 8.18 9.39
C GLU A 126 -2.90 6.67 9.11
N LEU A 127 -3.51 6.23 8.01
CA LEU A 127 -3.45 4.83 7.56
C LEU A 127 -2.01 4.36 7.28
N ALA A 128 -1.17 5.23 6.71
CA ALA A 128 0.24 4.89 6.47
C ALA A 128 1.04 4.65 7.75
N THR A 129 0.57 5.12 8.91
CA THR A 129 1.21 4.86 10.22
C THR A 129 1.05 3.39 10.63
N GLU A 130 -0.07 2.75 10.30
CA GLU A 130 -0.31 1.33 10.59
C GLU A 130 0.63 0.43 9.78
N LEU A 131 1.02 0.86 8.58
CA LEU A 131 1.91 0.10 7.70
C LEU A 131 3.35 -0.01 8.21
N VAL A 132 3.74 0.79 9.21
CA VAL A 132 5.09 0.78 9.81
C VAL A 132 5.46 -0.62 10.35
N ALA A 133 4.46 -1.39 10.79
CA ALA A 133 4.66 -2.76 11.27
C ALA A 133 5.21 -3.71 10.18
N HIS A 134 4.94 -3.43 8.91
CA HIS A 134 5.37 -4.23 7.75
C HIS A 134 6.70 -3.74 7.14
N VAL A 135 7.31 -2.72 7.74
CA VAL A 135 8.57 -2.16 7.27
C VAL A 135 9.74 -2.84 7.98
N GLU A 136 10.68 -3.31 7.17
CA GLU A 136 11.88 -4.02 7.62
C GLU A 136 13.16 -3.28 7.22
N ALA A 137 14.22 -3.52 7.98
CA ALA A 137 15.55 -3.08 7.60
C ALA A 137 15.95 -3.66 6.24
N GLY A 138 16.62 -2.84 5.42
CA GLY A 138 17.00 -3.23 4.05
C GLY A 138 15.92 -2.94 2.99
N MET A 139 14.74 -2.45 3.37
CA MET A 139 13.81 -1.85 2.41
C MET A 139 14.26 -0.44 1.98
N LEU A 140 13.89 -0.05 0.77
CA LEU A 140 13.83 1.32 0.30
C LEU A 140 12.37 1.65 0.02
N VAL A 141 11.75 2.42 0.91
CA VAL A 141 10.33 2.79 0.83
C VAL A 141 10.19 4.10 0.07
N THR A 142 9.42 4.04 -1.01
CA THR A 142 9.06 5.18 -1.85
C THR A 142 7.63 5.63 -1.55
N ALA A 143 7.39 6.93 -1.62
CA ALA A 143 6.07 7.50 -1.45
C ALA A 143 5.97 8.81 -2.23
N ASP A 144 4.75 9.18 -2.62
CA ASP A 144 4.50 10.45 -3.27
C ASP A 144 4.43 11.63 -2.26
N SER A 145 4.11 12.83 -2.76
CA SER A 145 4.06 14.04 -1.93
C SER A 145 2.88 14.10 -0.96
N GLY A 146 1.86 13.26 -1.15
CA GLY A 146 0.73 13.14 -0.24
C GLY A 146 1.15 12.57 1.11
N PHE A 147 2.12 11.66 1.14
CA PHE A 147 2.53 10.96 2.36
C PHE A 147 3.57 11.67 3.20
N TYR A 148 4.26 12.68 2.65
CA TYR A 148 5.32 13.38 3.38
C TYR A 148 4.81 14.08 4.66
N SER A 149 5.35 13.65 5.81
CA SER A 149 5.33 14.37 7.08
C SER A 149 6.58 13.99 7.88
N TRP A 150 7.02 14.87 8.79
CA TRP A 150 8.19 14.58 9.62
C TRP A 150 7.96 13.36 10.52
N GLN A 151 6.76 13.25 11.10
CA GLN A 151 6.39 12.14 11.97
C GLN A 151 6.43 10.80 11.23
N LEU A 152 5.87 10.74 10.03
CA LEU A 152 5.82 9.49 9.26
C LEU A 152 7.22 9.12 8.75
N TRP A 153 8.02 10.11 8.36
CA TRP A 153 9.43 9.90 8.01
C TRP A 153 10.21 9.25 9.16
N ASP A 154 10.10 9.79 10.37
CA ASP A 154 10.81 9.27 11.56
C ASP A 154 10.34 7.85 11.90
N LEU A 155 9.04 7.58 11.85
CA LEU A 155 8.51 6.25 12.12
C LEU A 155 9.07 5.19 11.16
N TYR A 156 9.12 5.49 9.87
CA TYR A 156 9.66 4.57 8.87
C TYR A 156 11.19 4.45 8.96
N ALA A 157 11.89 5.55 9.23
CA ALA A 157 13.33 5.54 9.41
C ALA A 157 13.75 4.75 10.65
N ALA A 158 12.98 4.81 11.74
CA ALA A 158 13.21 4.06 12.97
C ALA A 158 13.13 2.53 12.76
N ARG A 159 12.46 2.07 11.69
CA ARG A 159 12.46 0.65 11.28
C ARG A 159 13.72 0.21 10.54
N GLY A 160 14.67 1.13 10.30
CA GLY A 160 15.91 0.86 9.55
C GLY A 160 15.73 0.84 8.02
N ALA A 161 14.59 1.31 7.53
CA ALA A 161 14.36 1.47 6.10
C ALA A 161 15.08 2.71 5.55
N ALA A 162 15.55 2.63 4.31
CA ALA A 162 15.88 3.82 3.54
C ALA A 162 14.61 4.43 2.95
N LEU A 163 14.55 5.76 2.82
CA LEU A 163 13.35 6.46 2.36
C LEU A 163 13.66 7.32 1.14
N CYS A 164 12.77 7.29 0.14
CA CYS A 164 12.82 8.16 -1.03
C CYS A 164 11.41 8.70 -1.31
N TRP A 165 11.07 9.81 -0.65
CA TRP A 165 9.72 10.36 -0.69
C TRP A 165 9.72 11.68 -1.46
N ARG A 166 8.74 11.84 -2.34
CA ARG A 166 8.51 13.13 -2.99
C ARG A 166 8.02 14.11 -1.94
N VAL A 167 8.52 15.34 -1.97
CA VAL A 167 8.00 16.42 -1.13
C VAL A 167 7.16 17.37 -1.99
N GLY A 168 6.12 17.95 -1.39
CA GLY A 168 5.32 18.97 -2.08
C GLY A 168 6.14 20.25 -2.31
N ALA A 169 5.79 21.01 -3.35
CA ALA A 169 6.51 22.24 -3.71
C ALA A 169 6.54 23.31 -2.60
N ALA A 170 5.57 23.27 -1.67
CA ALA A 170 5.50 24.18 -0.54
C ALA A 170 6.46 23.85 0.61
N VAL A 171 7.12 22.68 0.58
CA VAL A 171 8.08 22.29 1.62
C VAL A 171 9.38 23.06 1.42
N MET A 172 9.64 24.02 2.31
CA MET A 172 10.90 24.75 2.36
C MET A 172 12.00 23.83 2.89
N LEU A 173 12.84 23.34 1.98
CA LEU A 173 14.05 22.63 2.37
C LEU A 173 15.11 23.67 2.75
N PRO A 174 15.72 23.59 3.95
CA PRO A 174 16.85 24.42 4.28
C PRO A 174 18.01 24.06 3.35
N LEU A 175 18.16 24.83 2.26
CA LEU A 175 19.34 24.80 1.42
C LEU A 175 20.47 25.42 2.26
N GLY A 176 21.23 24.57 2.94
CA GLY A 176 22.44 25.01 3.61
C GLY A 176 23.34 25.71 2.59
N SER A 177 23.84 26.90 2.92
CA SER A 177 24.65 27.80 2.10
C SER A 177 26.00 27.22 1.62
N ALA A 178 26.23 25.92 1.74
CA ALA A 178 27.50 25.25 1.43
C ALA A 178 27.37 24.03 0.49
N ALA A 179 26.19 23.68 0.00
CA ALA A 179 26.05 22.62 -1.01
C ALA A 179 25.78 23.24 -2.38
N ALA A 180 26.71 23.08 -3.32
CA ALA A 180 26.49 23.43 -4.72
C ALA A 180 25.27 22.64 -5.24
N SER A 181 24.09 23.26 -5.21
CA SER A 181 22.87 22.70 -5.74
C SER A 181 22.92 22.78 -7.26
N ARG A 182 23.03 21.63 -7.93
CA ARG A 182 22.82 21.58 -9.38
C ARG A 182 21.34 21.30 -9.63
N LYS A 183 20.66 22.26 -10.24
CA LYS A 183 19.35 22.03 -10.85
C LYS A 183 19.53 20.97 -11.94
N LEU A 184 18.83 19.85 -11.81
CA LEU A 184 18.75 18.86 -12.87
C LEU A 184 17.88 19.44 -14.00
N THR A 185 18.15 19.01 -15.22
CA THR A 185 17.49 19.51 -16.43
C THR A 185 15.98 19.22 -16.48
N ASP A 186 15.48 18.34 -15.61
CA ASP A 186 14.07 17.97 -15.45
C ASP A 186 13.35 18.75 -14.34
N GLY A 187 14.01 19.75 -13.73
CA GLY A 187 13.45 20.53 -12.62
C GLY A 187 13.68 19.90 -11.24
N GLY A 188 14.29 18.72 -11.15
CA GLY A 188 14.75 18.12 -9.91
C GLY A 188 15.92 18.89 -9.28
N LEU A 189 16.04 18.82 -7.95
CA LEU A 189 17.18 19.37 -7.21
C LEU A 189 17.99 18.23 -6.61
N ARG A 190 19.29 18.18 -6.91
CA ARG A 190 20.23 17.25 -6.28
C ARG A 190 21.13 18.02 -5.32
N THR A 191 21.08 17.68 -4.04
CA THR A 191 22.04 18.13 -3.03
C THR A 191 22.98 16.96 -2.68
N VAL A 192 24.27 17.13 -2.98
CA VAL A 192 25.31 16.19 -2.53
C VAL A 192 25.85 16.74 -1.21
N ARG A 193 25.55 16.09 -0.08
CA ARG A 193 26.33 16.33 1.14
C ARG A 193 27.70 15.69 0.94
N ASN A 194 28.72 16.51 0.76
CA ASN A 194 30.09 16.04 0.86
C ASN A 194 30.30 15.63 2.33
N ARG A 195 30.40 14.33 2.61
CA ARG A 195 30.93 13.89 3.90
C ARG A 195 32.40 14.27 3.87
N GLY A 196 32.77 15.32 4.61
CA GLY A 196 34.18 15.67 4.81
C GLY A 196 34.93 14.44 5.29
N ALA A 197 36.04 14.14 4.63
CA ALA A 197 37.03 13.18 5.11
C ALA A 197 37.50 13.66 6.48
N THR A 198 37.27 12.87 7.52
CA THR A 198 38.03 12.98 8.76
C THR A 198 39.22 12.05 8.65
N ALA A 199 40.41 12.66 8.76
CA ALA A 199 41.70 11.99 8.92
C ALA A 199 41.75 11.13 10.19
#